data_AF-A0A831UJR2-F1
#
_entry.id   AF-A0A831UJR2-F1
#
_cell.length_a   1.000
_cell.length_b   1.000
_cell.length_c   1.000
_cell.angle_alpha   90.00
_cell.angle_beta   90.00
_cell.angle_gamma   90.00
#
_symmetry.space_group_name_H-M   'P 1'
#
loop_
_entity.id
_entity.type
_entity.pdbx_description
1 polymer ?
#
loop_
_entity_poly.entity_id
_entity_poly.type
_entity_poly.pdbx_seq_one_letter_code
_entity_poly.pdbx_strand_id
1 'polypeptide(L)' 'MTFHETLEKDILPGVRKPARYLGSEFNAVHKDPGAVDLRVALVFPDLYELGLGNLGLQILYAILNDLPWCWAERAYAP' A
#
# COMPACT_ATOMS: atom_id res chain seq x y z
N MET A 1 -19.26 -20.55 -15.74
CA MET A 1 -18.44 -19.32 -15.76
C MET A 1 -17.14 -19.64 -15.06
N THR A 2 -16.03 -19.50 -15.75
CA THR A 2 -14.70 -19.74 -15.19
C THR A 2 -14.25 -18.52 -14.37
N PHE A 3 -13.30 -18.73 -13.43
CA PHE A 3 -12.76 -17.64 -12.62
C PHE A 3 -12.24 -16.46 -13.46
N HIS A 4 -11.54 -16.77 -14.56
CA HIS A 4 -11.03 -15.76 -15.50
C HIS A 4 -12.15 -14.93 -16.15
N GLU A 5 -13.23 -15.57 -16.60
CA GLU A 5 -14.36 -14.87 -17.21
C GLU A 5 -15.05 -13.90 -16.25
N THR A 6 -15.22 -14.28 -14.98
CA THR A 6 -15.77 -13.41 -13.95
C THR A 6 -14.85 -12.25 -13.64
N LEU A 7 -13.52 -12.49 -13.59
CA LEU A 7 -12.56 -11.43 -13.34
C LEU A 7 -12.60 -10.35 -14.43
N GLU A 8 -12.56 -10.77 -15.69
CA GLU A 8 -12.50 -9.88 -16.85
C GLU A 8 -13.80 -9.13 -17.10
N LYS A 9 -14.96 -9.78 -16.94
CA LYS A 9 -16.26 -9.19 -17.30
C LYS A 9 -16.91 -8.43 -16.15
N ASP A 10 -16.75 -8.91 -14.92
CA ASP A 10 -17.55 -8.41 -13.80
C ASP A 10 -16.72 -7.58 -12.80
N ILE A 11 -15.45 -7.94 -12.57
CA ILE A 11 -14.62 -7.32 -11.51
C ILE A 11 -13.72 -6.20 -12.06
N LEU A 12 -12.85 -6.52 -13.02
CA LEU A 12 -11.84 -5.59 -13.54
C LEU A 12 -12.43 -4.27 -14.09
N PRO A 13 -13.60 -4.26 -14.76
CA PRO A 13 -14.23 -3.01 -15.22
C PRO A 13 -14.61 -2.05 -14.08
N GLY A 14 -14.79 -2.55 -12.85
CA GLY A 14 -15.10 -1.75 -11.67
C GLY A 14 -13.87 -1.16 -10.97
N VAL A 15 -12.66 -1.63 -11.29
CA VAL A 15 -11.42 -1.21 -10.62
C VAL A 15 -11.02 0.19 -11.08
N ARG A 16 -10.88 1.12 -10.14
CA ARG A 16 -10.43 2.49 -10.40
C ARG A 16 -8.96 2.65 -10.07
N LYS A 17 -8.19 3.28 -10.96
CA LYS A 17 -6.76 3.58 -10.76
C LYS A 17 -5.95 2.32 -10.33
N PRO A 18 -5.94 1.23 -11.15
CA PRO A 18 -5.42 -0.08 -10.77
C PRO A 18 -3.96 -0.08 -10.26
N ALA A 19 -3.14 0.85 -10.76
CA ALA A 19 -1.76 1.03 -10.32
C ALA A 19 -1.62 1.27 -8.80
N ARG A 20 -2.65 1.83 -8.14
CA ARG A 20 -2.65 2.09 -6.69
C ARG A 20 -2.71 0.82 -5.83
N TYR A 21 -3.05 -0.33 -6.41
CA TYR A 21 -3.17 -1.60 -5.67
C TYR A 21 -1.95 -2.50 -5.81
N LEU A 22 -0.91 -2.07 -6.53
CA LEU A 22 0.25 -2.90 -6.83
C LEU A 22 1.27 -2.96 -5.69
N GLY A 23 1.23 -2.01 -4.74
CA GLY A 23 2.23 -1.90 -3.67
C GLY A 23 3.65 -1.57 -4.16
N SER A 24 3.82 -1.33 -5.47
CA SER A 24 5.11 -1.15 -6.12
C SER A 24 5.49 0.33 -6.32
N GLU A 25 5.06 1.20 -5.40
CA GLU A 25 5.39 2.63 -5.46
C GLU A 25 6.89 2.86 -5.27
N PHE A 26 7.38 4.00 -5.78
CA PHE A 26 8.75 4.43 -5.48
C PHE A 26 8.91 4.61 -3.96
N ASN A 27 10.00 4.09 -3.41
CA ASN A 27 10.27 3.99 -1.96
C ASN A 27 9.34 3.05 -1.16
N ALA A 28 8.60 2.15 -1.83
CA ALA A 28 7.95 1.05 -1.15
C ALA A 28 8.99 0.09 -0.55
N VAL A 29 8.90 -0.15 0.76
CA VAL A 29 9.78 -1.04 1.50
C VAL A 29 9.08 -2.38 1.60
N HIS A 30 9.79 -3.43 1.19
CA HIS A 30 9.34 -4.81 1.27
C HIS A 30 10.27 -5.56 2.21
N LYS A 31 9.70 -6.25 3.20
CA LYS A 31 10.43 -7.11 4.13
C LYS A 31 9.85 -8.52 4.06
N ASP A 32 10.63 -9.51 4.50
CA ASP A 32 10.13 -10.86 4.68
C ASP A 32 9.15 -10.88 5.87
N PRO A 33 7.88 -11.28 5.69
CA PRO A 33 6.93 -11.40 6.79
C PRO A 33 7.41 -12.33 7.92
N GLY A 34 8.25 -13.33 7.62
CA GLY A 34 8.80 -14.24 8.62
C GLY A 34 10.00 -13.69 9.40
N ALA A 35 10.53 -12.53 9.00
CA ALA A 35 11.71 -11.90 9.59
C ALA A 35 11.39 -10.64 10.43
N VAL A 36 10.10 -10.33 10.62
CA VAL A 36 9.64 -9.15 11.38
C VAL A 36 8.70 -9.57 12.50
N ASP A 37 8.77 -8.88 13.64
CA ASP A 37 7.94 -9.14 14.81
C ASP A 37 6.63 -8.32 14.77
N LEU A 38 6.61 -7.21 14.03
CA LEU A 38 5.50 -6.27 13.97
C LEU A 38 5.22 -5.81 12.54
N ARG A 39 3.93 -5.81 12.14
CA ARG A 39 3.44 -5.21 10.90
C ARG A 39 2.47 -4.07 11.20
N VAL A 40 2.69 -2.92 10.60
CA VAL A 40 1.93 -1.68 10.84
C VAL A 40 1.35 -1.15 9.54
N ALA A 41 0.07 -0.77 9.56
CA ALA A 41 -0.54 -0.01 8.46
C ALA A 41 -0.75 1.45 8.90
N LEU A 42 -0.06 2.37 8.23
CA LEU A 42 -0.24 3.80 8.41
C LEU A 42 -1.36 4.28 7.48
N VAL A 43 -2.55 4.49 8.03
CA VAL A 43 -3.74 4.87 7.28
C VAL A 43 -4.01 6.36 7.44
N PHE A 44 -4.10 7.09 6.33
CA PHE A 44 -4.40 8.52 6.34
C PHE A 44 -5.63 8.84 5.46
N PRO A 45 -6.66 9.53 6.00
CA PRO A 45 -7.91 9.77 5.29
C PRO A 45 -7.80 10.98 4.35
N ASP A 46 -6.88 10.92 3.38
CA ASP A 46 -6.67 11.99 2.40
C ASP A 46 -6.49 11.41 0.99
N LEU A 47 -6.84 12.23 0.00
CA LEU A 47 -6.75 11.90 -1.41
C LEU A 47 -5.28 12.01 -1.84
N TYR A 48 -4.63 10.87 -2.03
CA TYR A 48 -3.27 10.80 -2.56
C TYR A 48 -3.25 11.11 -4.07
N GLU A 49 -3.47 12.37 -4.45
CA GLU A 49 -3.53 12.81 -5.84
C GLU A 49 -2.35 13.68 -6.28
N LEU A 50 -1.71 14.39 -5.34
CA LEU A 50 -0.69 15.40 -5.66
C LEU A 50 0.76 14.99 -5.32
N GLY A 51 1.00 13.74 -4.93
CA GLY A 51 2.34 13.16 -4.75
C GLY A 51 3.08 13.54 -3.45
N LEU A 52 2.76 14.68 -2.83
CA LEU A 52 3.17 15.02 -1.48
C LEU A 52 2.09 14.60 -0.48
N GLY A 53 1.98 13.30 -0.25
CA GLY A 53 1.23 12.79 0.91
C GLY A 53 1.78 13.39 2.21
N ASN A 54 0.94 13.44 3.24
CA ASN A 54 1.27 13.94 4.58
C ASN A 54 2.73 13.63 4.99
N LEU A 55 3.55 14.68 5.13
CA LEU A 55 4.98 14.55 5.43
C LEU A 55 5.25 13.77 6.72
N GLY A 56 4.39 13.96 7.73
CA GLY A 56 4.46 13.21 8.98
C GLY A 56 4.28 11.70 8.74
N LEU A 57 3.36 11.32 7.85
CA LEU A 57 3.15 9.92 7.48
C LEU A 57 4.39 9.33 6.79
N GLN A 58 5.06 10.11 5.92
CA GLN A 58 6.30 9.67 5.26
C GLN A 58 7.45 9.51 6.26
N ILE A 59 7.58 10.43 7.22
CA ILE A 59 8.59 10.37 8.28
C ILE A 59 8.36 9.13 9.16
N LEU A 60 7.13 8.91 9.63
CA LEU A 60 6.79 7.74 10.44
C LEU A 60 7.04 6.44 9.68
N TYR A 61 6.67 6.40 8.40
CA TYR A 61 6.91 5.26 7.53
C TYR A 61 8.40 4.94 7.41
N ALA A 62 9.25 5.96 7.23
CA ALA A 62 10.70 5.78 7.15
C ALA A 62 11.28 5.28 8.48
N ILE A 63 10.90 5.90 9.61
CA ILE A 63 11.38 5.51 10.94
C ILE A 63 11.01 4.07 11.25
N LEU A 64 9.75 3.67 11.01
CA LEU A 64 9.30 2.31 11.29
C LEU A 64 10.00 1.27 10.40
N ASN A 65 10.26 1.62 9.13
CA ASN A 65 10.93 0.71 8.21
C ASN A 65 12.45 0.65 8.36
N ASP A 66 13.08 1.60 9.06
CA ASP A 66 14.50 1.50 9.45
C ASP A 66 14.72 0.46 10.56
N LEU A 67 13.70 0.18 11.37
CA LEU A 67 13.75 -0.84 12.42
C LEU A 67 13.74 -2.25 11.80
N PRO A 68 14.75 -3.11 12.03
CA PRO A 68 14.82 -4.42 11.39
C PRO A 68 13.61 -5.32 11.67
N TRP A 69 13.04 -5.22 12.87
CA TRP A 69 11.95 -6.04 13.38
C TRP A 69 10.54 -5.49 13.05
N CYS A 70 10.43 -4.33 12.42
CA CYS A 70 9.15 -3.70 12.09
C CYS A 70 8.98 -3.54 10.58
N TRP A 71 7.78 -3.79 10.06
CA TRP A 71 7.43 -3.50 8.68
C TRP A 71 6.19 -2.61 8.63
N ALA A 72 6.34 -1.40 8.10
CA ALA A 72 5.23 -0.48 7.92
C ALA A 72 4.81 -0.39 6.45
N GLU A 73 3.51 -0.39 6.22
CA GLU A 73 2.84 -0.12 4.93
C GLU A 73 1.98 1.15 5.05
N ARG A 74 1.58 1.74 3.93
CA ARG A 74 0.77 2.97 3.90
C ARG A 74 -0.54 2.72 3.14
N ALA A 75 -1.63 3.31 3.62
CA ALA A 75 -2.90 3.29 2.93
C ALA A 75 -3.55 4.69 2.98
N TYR A 76 -4.24 5.04 1.91
CA TYR A 76 -4.94 6.32 1.75
C TYR A 76 -6.42 6.08 1.44
N ALA A 77 -7.26 7.07 1.69
CA ALA A 77 -8.66 7.00 1.29
C ALA A 77 -8.77 6.90 -0.25
N PRO A 78 -9.72 6.10 -0.77
CA PRO A 78 -9.89 5.87 -2.21
C PRO A 78 -10.23 7.14 -3.00
#